data_AF-A0A2A6FA11-F1
#
_entry.id   AF-A0A2A6FA11-F1
#
_cell.length_a   1.000
_cell.length_b   1.000
_cell.length_c   1.000
_cell.angle_alpha   90.00
_cell.angle_beta   90.00
_cell.angle_gamma   90.00
#
_symmetry.space_group_name_H-M   'P 1'
#
loop_
_entity.id
_entity.type
_entity.pdbx_description
1 polymer ?
#
loop_
_entity_poly.entity_id
_entity_poly.type
_entity_poly.pdbx_seq_one_letter_code
_entity_poly.pdbx_strand_id
1 'polypeptide(L)'
;ALQAPARQIAANAGAEASIVAGKILENKGATFGFNAQTGEYGDMIAMGIIDPVKVVRTALQDAASVAGLLVTTEAMIAEAPKKESAGGGMTGGMGGGGMGGMGGMDF
;
A
#
# COMPACT_ATOMS: atom_id res chain seq x y z
N ALA A 1 -10.81 11.79 -1.37
CA ALA A 1 -9.56 11.07 -1.69
C ALA A 1 -8.32 11.96 -1.61
N LEU A 2 -8.23 13.02 -2.43
CA LEU A 2 -6.99 13.84 -2.55
C LEU A 2 -6.53 14.56 -1.27
N GLN A 3 -7.41 14.75 -0.29
CA GLN A 3 -7.05 15.33 1.01
C GLN A 3 -6.35 14.31 1.94
N ALA A 4 -6.42 13.01 1.65
CA ALA A 4 -5.91 11.98 2.54
C ALA A 4 -4.41 12.09 2.82
N PRO A 5 -3.53 12.34 1.82
CA PRO A 5 -2.10 12.55 2.08
C PRO A 5 -1.85 13.76 2.99
N ALA A 6 -2.50 14.90 2.74
CA ALA A 6 -2.35 16.10 3.56
C ALA A 6 -2.82 15.87 5.00
N ARG A 7 -3.94 15.17 5.19
CA ARG A 7 -4.43 14.77 6.52
C ARG A 7 -3.46 13.82 7.23
N GLN A 8 -2.89 12.87 6.51
CA GLN A 8 -1.92 11.93 7.06
C GLN A 8 -0.64 12.65 7.51
N ILE A 9 -0.14 13.58 6.71
CA ILE A 9 1.03 14.40 7.05
C ILE A 9 0.73 15.22 8.31
N ALA A 10 -0.43 15.89 8.37
CA ALA A 10 -0.84 16.67 9.54
C ALA A 10 -0.94 15.82 10.81
N ALA A 11 -1.59 14.65 10.72
CA ALA A 11 -1.71 13.73 11.86
C ALA A 11 -0.34 13.22 12.33
N ASN A 12 0.56 12.87 11.41
CA ASN A 12 1.92 12.45 11.73
C ASN A 12 2.74 13.56 12.40
N ALA A 13 2.43 14.83 12.10
CA ALA A 13 3.03 16.00 12.72
C ALA A 13 2.35 16.41 14.04
N GLY A 14 1.35 15.66 14.51
CA GLY A 14 0.61 15.96 15.75
C GLY A 14 -0.43 17.09 15.63
N ALA A 15 -0.72 17.56 14.41
CA ALA A 15 -1.75 18.56 14.15
C ALA A 15 -3.12 17.91 13.95
N GLU A 16 -4.21 18.66 14.21
CA GLU A 16 -5.56 18.17 13.91
C GLU A 16 -5.81 18.20 12.39
N ALA A 17 -5.93 17.01 11.82
CA ALA A 17 -5.93 16.81 10.37
C ALA A 17 -7.13 17.45 9.65
N SER A 18 -8.30 17.52 10.30
CA SER A 18 -9.53 18.07 9.71
C SER A 18 -9.45 19.59 9.55
N ILE A 19 -8.91 20.28 10.55
CA ILE A 19 -8.65 21.72 10.60
C ILE A 19 -7.59 22.07 9.55
N VAL A 20 -6.51 21.29 9.45
CA VAL A 20 -5.46 21.52 8.45
C VAL A 20 -6.02 21.39 7.04
N ALA A 21 -6.72 20.29 6.75
CA ALA A 21 -7.32 20.10 5.44
C ALA A 21 -8.38 21.17 5.11
N GLY A 22 -9.21 21.54 6.09
CA GLY A 22 -10.23 22.59 5.95
C GLY A 22 -9.61 23.94 5.57
N LYS A 23 -8.61 24.40 6.34
CA LYS A 23 -7.92 25.67 6.09
C LYS A 23 -7.25 25.73 4.72
N ILE A 24 -6.65 24.62 4.27
CA ILE A 24 -6.05 24.55 2.93
C ILE A 24 -7.12 24.73 1.84
N LEU A 25 -8.32 24.14 2.00
CA LEU A 25 -9.41 24.21 1.02
C LEU A 25 -10.14 25.56 1.00
N GLU A 26 -10.20 26.25 2.14
CA GLU A 26 -10.79 27.59 2.25
C GLU A 26 -10.00 28.62 1.44
N ASN A 27 -8.70 28.38 1.26
CA ASN A 27 -7.83 29.21 0.45
C ASN A 27 -7.78 28.71 -1.01
N LYS A 28 -7.95 29.63 -1.98
CA LYS A 28 -7.93 29.30 -3.41
C LYS A 28 -6.54 29.41 -4.05
N GLY A 29 -5.51 29.79 -3.30
CA GLY A 29 -4.15 29.89 -3.79
C GLY A 29 -3.60 28.51 -4.15
N ALA A 30 -3.11 28.35 -5.38
CA ALA A 30 -2.58 27.07 -5.87
C ALA A 30 -1.34 26.58 -5.09
N THR A 31 -0.62 27.50 -4.45
CA THR A 31 0.59 27.25 -3.67
C THR A 31 0.35 27.26 -2.17
N PHE A 32 -0.88 27.55 -1.72
CA PHE A 32 -1.17 27.64 -0.30
C PHE A 32 -1.22 26.24 0.33
N GLY A 33 -0.47 26.05 1.40
CA GLY A 33 -0.39 24.78 2.11
C GLY A 33 -0.04 24.93 3.57
N PHE A 34 0.36 23.81 4.16
CA PHE A 34 0.72 23.69 5.57
C PHE A 34 2.13 23.12 5.69
N ASN A 35 3.01 23.85 6.36
CA ASN A 35 4.33 23.39 6.71
C ASN A 35 4.25 22.54 7.98
N ALA A 36 4.34 21.21 7.82
CA ALA A 36 4.23 20.27 8.92
C ALA A 36 5.40 20.32 9.92
N GLN A 37 6.54 20.92 9.54
CA GLN A 37 7.68 21.08 10.44
C GLN A 37 7.49 22.25 11.41
N THR A 38 6.87 23.35 10.97
CA THR A 38 6.72 24.58 11.76
C THR A 38 5.29 24.82 12.25
N GLY A 39 4.29 24.18 11.63
CA GLY A 39 2.87 24.41 11.91
C GLY A 39 2.28 25.64 11.20
N GLU A 40 3.03 26.28 10.29
CA GLU A 40 2.61 27.50 9.61
C GLU A 40 1.87 27.21 8.29
N TYR A 41 0.98 28.13 7.90
CA TYR A 41 0.31 28.10 6.60
C TYR A 41 0.86 29.21 5.71
N GLY A 42 1.02 28.93 4.43
CA GLY A 42 1.47 29.93 3.48
C GLY A 42 1.83 29.35 2.12
N ASP A 43 2.58 30.13 1.34
CA ASP A 43 3.03 29.72 0.02
C ASP A 43 4.14 28.66 0.14
N MET A 44 3.83 27.44 -0.26
CA MET A 44 4.73 26.28 -0.19
C MET A 44 5.96 26.44 -1.08
N ILE A 45 5.85 27.15 -2.21
CA ILE A 45 6.98 27.44 -3.10
C ILE A 45 7.92 28.44 -2.42
N ALA A 46 7.38 29.51 -1.85
CA ALA A 46 8.17 30.51 -1.12
C ALA A 46 8.86 29.88 0.11
N MET A 47 8.22 28.90 0.75
CA MET A 47 8.80 28.12 1.86
C MET A 47 9.81 27.04 1.40
N GLY A 48 9.99 26.85 0.09
CA GLY A 48 10.91 25.85 -0.46
C GLY A 48 10.42 24.40 -0.36
N ILE A 49 9.14 24.18 -0.04
CA ILE A 49 8.52 22.85 0.05
C ILE A 49 7.85 22.55 -1.28
N ILE A 50 8.60 21.91 -2.18
CA ILE A 50 8.21 21.71 -3.57
C ILE A 50 8.23 20.23 -3.91
N ASP A 51 7.10 19.72 -4.42
CA ASP A 51 7.01 18.37 -4.97
C ASP A 51 7.28 18.37 -6.48
N PRO A 52 8.16 17.49 -6.99
CA PRO A 52 8.36 17.36 -8.42
C PRO A 52 7.08 16.91 -9.14
N VAL A 53 6.74 17.59 -10.23
CA VAL A 53 5.53 17.29 -11.03
C VAL A 53 5.46 15.82 -11.45
N LYS A 54 6.60 15.23 -11.81
CA LYS A 54 6.68 13.81 -12.19
C LYS A 54 6.23 12.88 -11.05
N VAL A 55 6.63 13.17 -9.82
CA VAL A 55 6.31 12.34 -8.64
C VAL A 55 4.81 12.38 -8.37
N VAL A 56 4.23 13.59 -8.30
CA VAL A 56 2.78 13.75 -8.01
C VAL A 56 1.94 13.11 -9.11
N ARG A 57 2.30 13.32 -10.38
CA ARG A 57 1.57 12.76 -11.51
C ARG A 57 1.61 11.22 -11.50
N THR A 58 2.79 10.63 -11.37
CA THR A 58 2.94 9.17 -11.38
C THR A 58 2.20 8.55 -10.20
N ALA A 59 2.32 9.11 -9.00
CA ALA A 59 1.64 8.60 -7.81
C ALA A 59 0.10 8.56 -7.98
N LEU A 60 -0.49 9.63 -8.54
CA LEU A 60 -1.93 9.68 -8.78
C LEU A 60 -2.37 8.70 -9.88
N GLN A 61 -1.59 8.56 -10.93
CA GLN A 61 -1.88 7.63 -12.02
C GLN A 61 -1.83 6.18 -11.56
N ASP A 62 -0.80 5.81 -10.81
CA ASP A 62 -0.63 4.46 -10.27
C ASP A 62 -1.75 4.13 -9.28
N ALA A 63 -2.07 5.07 -8.37
CA ALA A 63 -3.17 4.92 -7.42
C ALA A 63 -4.53 4.73 -8.13
N ALA A 64 -4.80 5.52 -9.18
CA ALA A 64 -6.02 5.37 -9.97
C ALA A 64 -6.06 4.04 -10.73
N SER A 65 -4.91 3.57 -11.25
CA SER A 65 -4.81 2.28 -11.95
C SER A 65 -5.12 1.10 -11.03
N VAL A 66 -4.51 1.05 -9.84
CA VAL A 66 -4.77 0.00 -8.85
C VAL A 66 -6.21 0.08 -8.34
N ALA A 67 -6.71 1.28 -8.02
CA ALA A 67 -8.10 1.45 -7.58
C ALA A 67 -9.09 0.98 -8.65
N GLY A 68 -8.83 1.30 -9.93
CA GLY A 68 -9.64 0.84 -11.05
C GLY A 68 -9.71 -0.69 -11.11
N LEU A 69 -8.55 -1.36 -11.04
CA LEU A 69 -8.49 -2.82 -11.01
C LEU A 69 -9.29 -3.40 -9.84
N LEU A 70 -9.09 -2.87 -8.62
CA LEU A 70 -9.74 -3.40 -7.41
C LEU A 70 -11.25 -3.20 -7.42
N VAL A 71 -11.75 -2.07 -7.93
CA VAL A 71 -13.20 -1.79 -7.97
C VAL A 71 -13.93 -2.68 -8.97
N THR A 72 -13.28 -3.12 -10.05
CA THR A 72 -13.91 -3.96 -11.09
C THR A 72 -13.63 -5.46 -10.93
N THR A 73 -12.77 -5.86 -9.98
CA THR A 73 -12.43 -7.27 -9.77
C THR A 73 -13.39 -7.88 -8.75
N GLU A 74 -14.26 -8.78 -9.21
CA GLU A 74 -15.25 -9.44 -8.34
C GLU A 74 -14.70 -10.69 -7.63
N ALA A 75 -13.73 -11.37 -8.25
CA ALA A 75 -13.14 -12.61 -7.71
C ALA A 75 -11.64 -12.70 -8.03
N MET A 76 -10.88 -13.25 -7.08
CA MET A 76 -9.47 -13.59 -7.24
C MET A 76 -9.29 -15.07 -6.88
N ILE A 77 -8.67 -15.83 -7.78
CA ILE A 77 -8.33 -17.23 -7.57
C ILE A 77 -6.83 -17.32 -7.35
N ALA A 78 -6.42 -17.94 -6.26
CA ALA A 78 -5.02 -18.18 -5.94
C ALA A 78 -4.81 -19.68 -5.66
N GLU A 79 -3.67 -20.22 -6.11
CA GLU A 79 -3.25 -21.57 -5.74
C GLU A 79 -2.74 -21.59 -4.29
N ALA A 80 -3.11 -22.63 -3.54
CA ALA A 80 -2.55 -22.82 -2.21
C ALA A 80 -1.03 -23.07 -2.30
N PRO A 81 -0.24 -22.58 -1.32
CA PRO A 81 1.17 -22.93 -1.23
C PRO A 81 1.32 -24.46 -1.27
N LYS A 82 2.15 -24.97 -2.18
CA LYS A 82 2.48 -26.39 -2.20
C LYS A 82 3.12 -26.75 -0.87
N LYS A 83 2.61 -27.77 -0.19
CA LYS A 83 3.34 -28.38 0.92
C LYS A 83 4.62 -28.97 0.31
N GLU A 84 5.76 -28.37 0.61
CA GLU A 84 7.01 -29.12 0.48
C GLU A 84 6.88 -30.34 1.39
N SER A 85 7.05 -31.54 0.82
CA SER A 85 7.02 -32.78 1.58
C SER A 85 8.11 -32.75 2.64
N ALA A 86 7.75 -32.48 3.89
CA ALA A 86 8.61 -32.71 5.03
C ALA A 86 8.75 -34.23 5.23
N GLY A 87 9.82 -34.82 4.68
CA GLY A 87 10.25 -36.20 4.94
C GLY A 87 10.73 -36.91 3.67
N GLY A 88 11.98 -37.31 3.51
CA GLY A 88 13.11 -37.22 4.43
C GLY A 88 14.43 -37.47 3.68
N GLY A 89 15.44 -36.66 3.99
CA GLY A 89 16.83 -37.04 3.78
C GLY A 89 17.24 -38.06 4.85
N MET A 90 17.89 -39.12 4.41
CA MET A 90 18.80 -40.03 5.14
C MET A 90 18.54 -40.30 6.64
N THR A 91 18.03 -41.50 6.94
CA THR A 91 18.63 -42.35 7.98
C THR A 91 18.41 -43.82 7.64
N GLY A 92 19.41 -44.65 7.89
CA GLY A 92 19.50 -46.02 7.39
C GLY A 92 18.64 -47.05 8.12
N GLY A 93 18.64 -48.26 7.55
CA GLY A 93 18.38 -49.50 8.28
C GLY A 93 17.05 -50.19 7.95
N MET A 94 17.18 -51.30 7.21
CA MET A 94 16.48 -52.56 7.46
C MET A 94 14.97 -52.66 7.20
N GLY A 95 14.63 -53.34 6.10
CA GLY A 95 13.64 -54.41 6.15
C GLY A 95 12.22 -54.11 5.68
N GLY A 96 11.90 -54.66 4.50
CA GLY A 96 10.69 -55.48 4.34
C GLY A 96 9.37 -54.78 4.03
N GLY A 97 8.96 -54.90 2.76
CA GLY A 97 7.62 -55.38 2.43
C GLY A 97 6.52 -54.35 2.25
N GLY A 98 6.05 -54.24 1.01
CA GLY A 98 4.61 -54.24 0.73
C GLY A 98 3.97 -52.90 0.39
N MET A 99 3.24 -52.94 -0.72
CA MET A 99 2.22 -51.98 -1.15
C MET A 99 2.73 -50.71 -1.83
N GLY A 100 3.03 -50.84 -3.11
CA GLY A 100 2.94 -49.73 -4.04
C GLY A 100 1.49 -49.31 -4.28
N GLY A 101 1.32 -48.02 -4.60
CA GLY A 101 0.20 -47.52 -5.37
C GLY A 101 -1.05 -47.13 -4.59
N MET A 102 -1.13 -45.86 -4.17
CA MET A 102 -2.36 -45.10 -4.36
C MET A 102 -2.02 -43.61 -4.40
N GLY A 103 -1.83 -43.12 -5.62
CA GLY A 103 -1.69 -41.70 -5.89
C GLY A 103 -2.99 -40.96 -5.62
N GLY A 104 -2.80 -39.72 -5.19
CA GLY A 104 -3.70 -38.56 -5.21
C GLY A 104 -5.19 -38.78 -5.41
N MET A 105 -5.97 -38.42 -4.40
CA MET A 105 -7.23 -37.70 -4.59
C MET A 105 -7.37 -36.70 -3.44
N ASP A 106 -6.76 -35.54 -3.62
CA ASP A 106 -7.06 -34.34 -2.84
C ASP A 106 -8.46 -33.85 -3.27
N PHE A 107 -9.40 -33.77 -2.32
CA PHE A 107 -10.56 -32.88 -2.38
C PHE A 107 -10.28 -31.65 -1.52
#